data_AF-A0A921GDB7-F1
#
_entry.id   AF-A0A921GDB7-F1
#
_cell.length_a   1.000
_cell.length_b   1.000
_cell.length_c   1.000
_cell.angle_alpha   90.00
_cell.angle_beta   90.00
_cell.angle_gamma   90.00
#
_symmetry.space_group_name_H-M   'P 1'
#
loop_
_entity.id
_entity.type
_entity.pdbx_description
1 polymer ?
#
loop_
_entity_poly.entity_id
_entity_poly.type
_entity_poly.pdbx_seq_one_letter_code
_entity_poly.pdbx_strand_id
1 'polypeptide(L)'
;DYLEKISVYKDEPEGGKRCYLCYQERMKQAYNYALKNNFDYWTTVLSVSPHKNSQWINEIGASFDQQSTKFLFSDFKKNNGYLKSVRFADKYHLYRQSYCGCVYSYQDMLKRTKHED
;
A
#
# COMPACT_ATOMS: atom_id res chain seq x y z
N ASP A 1 -4.77 9.14 16.11
CA ASP A 1 -5.37 7.89 15.60
C ASP A 1 -4.42 7.02 14.75
N TYR A 2 -4.17 7.32 13.47
CA TYR A 2 -3.35 6.43 12.60
C TYR A 2 -1.94 6.15 13.13
N LEU A 3 -1.17 7.21 13.46
CA LEU A 3 0.20 7.05 13.96
C LEU A 3 0.25 6.30 15.29
N GLU A 4 -0.70 6.54 16.19
CA GLU A 4 -0.80 5.85 17.48
C GLU A 4 -0.93 4.34 17.27
N LYS A 5 -1.86 3.91 16.39
CA LYS A 5 -2.07 2.49 16.07
C LYS A 5 -0.84 1.80 15.53
N ILE A 6 -0.08 2.43 14.63
CA ILE A 6 1.09 1.80 14.01
C ILE A 6 2.36 1.91 14.86
N SER A 7 2.42 2.88 15.78
CA SER A 7 3.61 3.16 16.60
C SER A 7 3.97 2.07 17.59
N VAL A 8 2.98 1.26 18.00
CA VAL A 8 3.20 0.05 18.82
C VAL A 8 4.13 -0.95 18.12
N TYR A 9 4.16 -0.91 16.78
CA TYR A 9 4.99 -1.76 15.93
C TYR A 9 6.12 -0.97 15.24
N LYS A 10 6.55 0.15 15.83
CA LYS A 10 7.59 1.02 15.23
C LYS A 10 8.89 0.30 14.89
N ASP A 11 9.26 -0.71 15.67
CA ASP A 11 10.52 -1.44 15.53
C ASP A 11 10.43 -2.65 14.58
N GLU A 12 9.22 -2.98 14.09
CA GLU A 12 9.04 -4.02 13.08
C GLU A 12 9.68 -3.59 11.73
N PRO A 13 10.26 -4.52 10.95
CA PRO A 13 10.81 -4.20 9.65
C PRO A 13 9.72 -3.79 8.64
N GLU A 14 10.11 -3.15 7.54
CA GLU A 14 9.21 -2.99 6.40
C GLU A 14 8.77 -4.37 5.87
N GLY A 15 7.46 -4.54 5.64
CA GLY A 15 6.84 -5.82 5.34
C GLY A 15 6.38 -6.62 6.57
N GLY A 16 6.72 -6.18 7.79
CA GLY A 16 6.27 -6.80 9.06
C GLY A 16 4.87 -6.38 9.51
N LYS A 17 4.55 -6.65 10.79
CA LYS A 17 3.19 -6.42 11.36
C LYS A 17 2.72 -4.97 11.24
N ARG A 18 3.65 -4.01 11.34
CA ARG A 18 3.39 -2.59 11.10
C ARG A 18 2.77 -2.33 9.73
N CYS A 19 3.30 -2.99 8.70
CA CYS A 19 2.81 -2.83 7.33
C CYS A 19 1.42 -3.46 7.16
N TYR A 20 1.15 -4.61 7.79
CA TYR A 20 -0.19 -5.22 7.78
C TYR A 20 -1.25 -4.25 8.32
N LEU A 21 -1.01 -3.68 9.51
CA LEU A 21 -1.93 -2.70 10.12
C LEU A 21 -2.05 -1.43 9.28
N CYS A 22 -0.95 -0.95 8.69
CA CYS A 22 -0.98 0.17 7.76
C CYS A 22 -1.87 -0.11 6.54
N TYR A 23 -1.80 -1.31 5.96
CA TYR A 23 -2.67 -1.71 4.85
C TYR A 23 -4.13 -1.71 5.28
N GLN A 24 -4.45 -2.30 6.43
CA GLN A 24 -5.79 -2.36 6.97
C GLN A 24 -6.41 -0.98 7.18
N GLU A 25 -5.69 -0.06 7.84
CA GLU A 25 -6.20 1.30 8.07
C GLU A 25 -6.41 2.07 6.77
N ARG A 26 -5.47 1.98 5.80
CA ARG A 26 -5.60 2.66 4.50
C ARG A 26 -6.73 2.07 3.66
N MET A 27 -6.87 0.75 3.64
CA MET A 27 -7.92 0.05 2.91
C MET A 27 -9.30 0.30 3.52
N LYS A 28 -9.40 0.38 4.85
CA LYS A 28 -10.64 0.77 5.54
C LYS A 28 -11.11 2.17 5.12
N GLN A 29 -10.19 3.13 4.97
CA GLN A 29 -10.55 4.46 4.47
C GLN A 29 -11.05 4.42 3.02
N ALA A 30 -10.40 3.65 2.14
CA ALA A 30 -10.83 3.48 0.76
C ALA A 30 -12.21 2.80 0.67
N TYR A 31 -12.44 1.74 1.44
CA TYR A 31 -13.71 1.06 1.56
C TYR A 31 -14.84 2.00 2.04
N ASN A 32 -14.60 2.73 3.14
CA ASN A 32 -15.59 3.67 3.67
C ASN A 32 -15.93 4.77 2.67
N TYR A 33 -14.94 5.26 1.93
CA TYR A 33 -15.17 6.23 0.87
C TYR A 33 -16.01 5.62 -0.25
N ALA A 34 -15.75 4.38 -0.64
CA ALA A 34 -16.51 3.71 -1.68
C ALA A 34 -17.96 3.44 -1.29
N LEU A 35 -18.19 2.98 -0.06
CA LEU A 35 -19.53 2.84 0.50
C LEU A 35 -20.29 4.17 0.49
N LYS A 36 -19.67 5.23 1.01
CA LYS A 36 -20.33 6.55 1.13
C LYS A 36 -20.75 7.12 -0.23
N ASN A 37 -20.01 6.80 -1.29
CA ASN A 37 -20.24 7.32 -2.64
C ASN A 37 -20.90 6.30 -3.58
N ASN A 38 -21.33 5.14 -3.07
CA ASN A 38 -22.01 4.10 -3.84
C ASN A 38 -21.22 3.60 -5.06
N PHE A 39 -19.91 3.41 -4.93
CA PHE A 39 -19.13 2.77 -6.01
C PHE A 39 -19.35 1.26 -6.04
N ASP A 40 -19.51 0.71 -7.24
CA ASP A 40 -19.64 -0.75 -7.43
C ASP A 40 -18.40 -1.52 -6.95
N TYR A 41 -17.22 -0.93 -7.15
CA TYR A 41 -15.94 -1.53 -6.80
C TYR A 41 -14.99 -0.55 -6.11
N TRP A 42 -14.12 -1.11 -5.28
CA TRP A 42 -12.98 -0.42 -4.70
C TRP A 42 -11.74 -1.31 -4.74
N THR A 43 -10.56 -0.69 -4.71
CA THR A 43 -9.28 -1.42 -4.72
C THR A 43 -8.16 -0.55 -4.17
N THR A 44 -6.93 -1.06 -4.23
CA THR A 44 -5.75 -0.34 -3.80
C THR A 44 -4.58 -0.51 -4.75
N VAL A 45 -3.80 0.56 -4.95
CA VAL A 45 -2.54 0.53 -5.71
C VAL A 45 -1.39 -0.11 -4.94
N LEU A 46 -1.58 -0.48 -3.67
CA LEU A 46 -0.57 -1.13 -2.84
C LEU A 46 -0.02 -2.41 -3.50
N SER A 47 -0.85 -3.14 -4.25
CA SER A 47 -0.44 -4.40 -4.89
C SER A 47 0.44 -4.22 -6.14
N VAL A 48 0.73 -2.98 -6.57
CA VAL A 48 1.68 -2.67 -7.67
C VAL A 48 3.13 -2.81 -7.23
N SER A 49 3.44 -2.54 -5.96
CA SER A 49 4.81 -2.48 -5.47
C SER A 49 5.36 -3.88 -5.18
N PRO A 50 6.57 -4.23 -5.67
CA PRO A 50 7.20 -5.54 -5.44
C PRO A 50 7.45 -5.82 -3.96
N HIS A 51 7.55 -4.77 -3.14
CA HIS A 51 7.82 -4.88 -1.70
C HIS A 51 6.56 -5.04 -0.84
N LYS A 52 5.37 -5.14 -1.45
CA LYS A 52 4.10 -5.28 -0.72
C LYS A 52 3.57 -6.69 -0.85
N ASN A 53 3.07 -7.22 0.26
CA ASN A 53 2.47 -8.54 0.30
C ASN A 53 1.05 -8.49 -0.30
N SER A 54 0.91 -8.98 -1.53
CA SER A 54 -0.38 -8.98 -2.25
C SER A 54 -1.38 -9.97 -1.64
N GLN A 55 -0.91 -11.03 -0.96
CA GLN A 55 -1.81 -11.96 -0.28
C GLN A 55 -2.49 -11.26 0.90
N TRP A 56 -1.72 -10.57 1.75
CA TRP A 56 -2.29 -9.78 2.85
C TRP A 56 -3.22 -8.66 2.36
N ILE A 57 -2.87 -7.98 1.28
CA ILE A 57 -3.75 -6.95 0.70
C ILE A 57 -5.09 -7.57 0.27
N ASN A 58 -5.06 -8.70 -0.42
CA ASN A 58 -6.27 -9.36 -0.89
C ASN A 58 -7.08 -9.96 0.27
N GLU A 59 -6.43 -10.53 1.28
CA GLU A 59 -7.06 -11.02 2.51
C GLU A 59 -7.78 -9.88 3.25
N ILE A 60 -7.10 -8.75 3.46
CA ILE A 60 -7.69 -7.57 4.10
C ILE A 60 -8.88 -7.07 3.27
N GLY A 61 -8.74 -6.97 1.94
CA GLY A 61 -9.83 -6.55 1.05
C GLY A 61 -11.05 -7.47 1.11
N ALA A 62 -10.82 -8.78 1.21
CA ALA A 62 -11.88 -9.79 1.36
C ALA A 62 -12.60 -9.71 2.72
N SER A 63 -11.96 -9.16 3.76
CA SER A 63 -12.55 -9.10 5.11
C SER A 63 -13.66 -8.05 5.26
N PHE A 64 -13.78 -7.11 4.33
CA PHE A 64 -14.85 -6.11 4.32
C PHE A 64 -16.14 -6.69 3.71
N ASP A 65 -17.30 -6.10 4.04
CA ASP A 65 -18.56 -6.49 3.40
C ASP A 65 -18.51 -6.22 1.88
N GLN A 66 -19.04 -7.17 1.11
CA GLN A 66 -18.98 -7.18 -0.36
C GLN A 66 -20.35 -6.94 -1.00
N GLN A 67 -21.41 -6.77 -0.20
CA GLN A 67 -22.76 -6.56 -0.72
C GLN A 67 -22.93 -5.17 -1.35
N SER A 68 -22.44 -4.13 -0.67
CA SER A 68 -22.64 -2.74 -1.09
C SER A 68 -21.55 -2.22 -2.03
N THR A 69 -20.32 -2.70 -1.89
CA THR A 69 -19.19 -2.37 -2.78
C THR A 69 -18.20 -3.53 -2.78
N LYS A 70 -17.72 -3.93 -3.96
CA LYS A 70 -16.89 -5.13 -4.12
C LYS A 70 -15.41 -4.78 -4.14
N PHE A 71 -14.61 -5.54 -3.41
CA PHE A 71 -13.17 -5.43 -3.51
C PHE A 71 -12.68 -6.08 -4.82
N LEU A 72 -12.00 -5.29 -5.64
CA LEU A 72 -11.33 -5.81 -6.83
C LEU A 72 -10.00 -6.45 -6.44
N PHE A 73 -10.02 -7.77 -6.31
CA PHE A 73 -8.84 -8.60 -6.08
C PHE A 73 -7.81 -8.38 -7.18
N SER A 74 -6.58 -8.10 -6.76
CA SER A 74 -5.51 -7.80 -7.72
C SER A 74 -4.14 -8.18 -7.19
N ASP A 75 -3.30 -8.61 -8.11
CA ASP A 75 -1.86 -8.58 -7.94
C ASP A 75 -1.27 -7.81 -9.13
N PHE A 76 -1.24 -6.48 -9.00
CA PHE A 76 -0.78 -5.61 -10.07
C PHE A 76 0.73 -5.73 -10.33
N LYS A 77 1.49 -6.54 -9.58
CA LYS A 77 2.88 -6.90 -9.93
C LYS A 77 2.95 -7.86 -11.11
N LYS A 78 1.95 -8.74 -11.27
CA LYS A 78 1.93 -9.76 -12.35
C LYS A 78 1.96 -9.12 -13.74
N ASN A 79 2.35 -9.88 -14.75
CA ASN A 79 2.42 -9.43 -16.15
C ASN A 79 3.27 -8.15 -16.34
N ASN A 80 4.40 -8.07 -15.63
CA ASN A 80 5.32 -6.93 -15.62
C ASN A 80 4.67 -5.61 -15.20
N GLY A 81 3.62 -5.63 -14.37
CA GLY A 81 2.90 -4.42 -13.99
C GLY A 81 3.76 -3.41 -13.23
N TYR A 82 4.68 -3.87 -12.37
CA TYR A 82 5.65 -2.97 -11.74
C TYR A 82 6.58 -2.29 -12.75
N LEU A 83 7.15 -3.06 -13.68
CA LEU A 83 8.04 -2.52 -14.73
C LEU A 83 7.29 -1.55 -15.64
N LYS A 84 6.04 -1.84 -15.99
CA LYS A 84 5.17 -0.90 -16.72
C LYS A 84 4.97 0.39 -15.93
N SER A 85 4.74 0.31 -14.61
CA SER A 85 4.63 1.50 -13.75
C SER A 85 5.89 2.36 -13.75
N VAL A 86 7.07 1.73 -13.81
CA VAL A 86 8.37 2.44 -13.87
C VAL A 86 8.52 3.15 -15.22
N ARG A 87 8.25 2.44 -16.32
CA ARG A 87 8.31 3.01 -17.68
C ARG A 87 7.32 4.15 -17.89
N PHE A 88 6.10 4.04 -17.35
CA PHE A 88 5.13 5.12 -17.43
C PHE A 88 5.55 6.34 -16.62
N ALA A 89 6.10 6.14 -15.42
CA ALA A 89 6.59 7.25 -14.62
C ALA A 89 7.75 7.98 -15.30
N ASP A 90 8.68 7.26 -15.91
CA ASP A 90 9.76 7.86 -16.71
C ASP A 90 9.21 8.62 -17.93
N LYS A 91 8.36 7.97 -18.73
CA LYS A 91 7.74 8.55 -19.93
C LYS A 91 6.97 9.86 -19.65
N TYR A 92 6.29 9.94 -18.51
CA TYR A 92 5.47 11.09 -18.14
C TYR A 92 6.14 12.02 -17.12
N HIS A 93 7.45 11.83 -16.85
CA HIS A 93 8.21 12.61 -15.88
C HIS A 93 7.53 12.70 -14.49
N LEU A 94 6.93 11.59 -14.06
CA LEU A 94 6.24 11.50 -12.77
C LEU A 94 7.25 11.27 -11.65
N TYR A 95 7.07 12.00 -10.55
CA TYR A 95 7.80 11.76 -9.32
C TYR A 95 7.59 10.33 -8.82
N ARG A 96 8.69 9.66 -8.46
CA ARG A 96 8.69 8.35 -7.82
C ARG A 96 9.39 8.40 -6.48
N GLN A 97 8.63 8.17 -5.41
CA GLN A 97 9.19 7.99 -4.07
C GLN A 97 9.96 6.66 -3.96
N SER A 98 11.07 6.67 -3.23
CA SER A 98 11.93 5.51 -2.92
C SER A 98 11.58 4.82 -1.59
N TYR A 99 10.47 5.22 -0.96
CA TYR A 99 9.97 4.69 0.31
C TYR A 99 8.45 4.48 0.26
N CYS A 100 7.89 3.74 1.20
CA CYS A 100 6.46 3.36 1.21
C CYS A 100 5.50 4.53 1.46
N GLY A 101 5.97 5.61 2.09
CA GLY A 101 5.17 6.78 2.46
C GLY A 101 4.83 6.89 3.95
N CYS A 102 5.21 5.92 4.79
CA CYS A 102 5.11 6.07 6.26
C CYS A 102 6.42 6.61 6.86
N VAL A 103 6.34 7.26 8.02
CA VAL A 103 7.49 7.86 8.71
C VAL A 103 8.62 6.85 8.94
N TYR A 104 8.30 5.59 9.24
CA TYR A 104 9.29 4.55 9.46
C TYR A 104 10.02 4.16 8.17
N SER A 105 9.28 3.95 7.07
CA SER A 105 9.91 3.68 5.76
C SER A 105 10.76 4.87 5.27
N TYR A 106 10.39 6.10 5.65
CA TYR A 106 11.18 7.29 5.36
C TYR A 106 12.48 7.32 6.15
N GLN A 107 12.43 7.01 7.46
CA GLN A 107 13.62 6.89 8.31
C GLN A 107 14.56 5.78 7.80
N ASP A 108 14.01 4.63 7.39
CA ASP A 108 14.79 3.52 6.82
C ASP A 108 15.42 3.89 5.47
N MET A 109 14.76 4.73 4.66
CA MET A 109 15.33 5.30 3.44
C MET A 109 16.48 6.27 3.75
N LEU A 110 16.30 7.20 4.68
CA LEU A 110 17.37 8.15 5.07
C LEU A 110 18.61 7.45 5.62
N LYS A 111 18.45 6.35 6.38
CA LYS A 111 19.58 5.55 6.86
C LYS A 111 20.35 4.91 5.69
N ARG A 112 19.66 4.38 4.68
CA ARG A 112 20.29 3.79 3.49
C ARG A 112 21.10 4.81 2.70
N THR A 113 20.53 5.98 2.43
CA THR A 113 21.21 7.04 1.67
C THR A 113 22.47 7.55 2.39
N LYS A 114 22.44 7.68 3.73
CA LYS A 114 23.63 8.08 4.51
C LYS A 114 24.79 7.09 4.47
N HIS A 115 24.56 5.84 4.05
CA HIS A 115 25.60 4.82 3.92
C HIS A 115 26.11 4.68 2.48
N GLU A 116 25.53 5.41 1.53
CA GLU A 116 25.95 5.45 0.13
C GLU A 116 26.90 6.64 -0.17
N ASP A 117 26.98 7.60 0.76
CA ASP A 117 27.97 8.70 0.82
C ASP A 117 29.22 8.29 1.61
#